data_AF-A0A3D5E3J1-F1
#
_entry.id   AF-A0A3D5E3J1-F1
#
_cell.length_a   1.000
_cell.length_b   1.000
_cell.length_c   1.000
_cell.angle_alpha   90.00
_cell.angle_beta   90.00
_cell.angle_gamma   90.00
#
_symmetry.space_group_name_H-M   'P 1'
#
loop_
_entity.id
_entity.type
_entity.pdbx_description
1 polymer ?
#
loop_
_entity_poly.entity_id
_entity_poly.type
_entity_poly.pdbx_seq_one_letter_code
_entity_poly.pdbx_strand_id
1 'polypeptide(L)' 'MIDTILYGDCRETLKNLTNLSVQTCVTSPPYYGLRDYGGEEKQLGQENSPKEYIDNLVNVFRIIK' A
#
# COMPACT_ATOMS: atom_id res chain seq x y z
N MET A 1 -9.72 -5.77 20.37
CA MET A 1 -10.27 -4.87 19.34
C MET A 1 -10.98 -5.76 18.36
N ILE A 2 -12.26 -5.53 18.07
CA ILE A 2 -13.00 -6.41 17.14
C ILE A 2 -12.69 -5.97 15.70
N ASP A 3 -12.66 -4.66 15.42
CA ASP A 3 -12.30 -4.07 14.12
C ASP A 3 -11.52 -2.75 14.26
N THR A 4 -10.57 -2.49 13.36
CA THR A 4 -9.74 -1.26 13.34
C THR A 4 -9.63 -0.73 11.91
N ILE A 5 -9.87 0.58 11.71
CA ILE A 5 -9.67 1.25 10.42
C ILE A 5 -8.50 2.22 10.54
N LEU A 6 -7.46 2.01 9.74
CA LEU A 6 -6.32 2.92 9.62
C LEU A 6 -6.44 3.72 8.33
N TYR A 7 -6.99 4.94 8.42
CA TYR A 7 -7.18 5.82 7.27
C TYR A 7 -5.88 6.55 6.88
N GLY A 8 -5.56 6.56 5.59
CA GLY A 8 -4.43 7.29 5.03
C GLY A 8 -3.62 6.47 4.03
N ASP A 9 -2.42 6.95 3.73
CA ASP A 9 -1.45 6.25 2.89
C ASP A 9 -0.96 4.99 3.60
N CYS A 10 -1.17 3.82 2.97
CA CYS A 10 -0.75 2.53 3.53
C CYS A 10 0.75 2.46 3.84
N ARG A 11 1.59 3.20 3.12
CA ARG A 11 3.04 3.30 3.38
C ARG A 11 3.33 3.87 4.77
N GLU A 12 2.45 4.71 5.29
CA GLU A 12 2.59 5.32 6.61
C GLU A 12 1.73 4.60 7.67
N THR A 13 0.49 4.27 7.35
CA THR A 13 -0.43 3.71 8.34
C THR A 13 -0.07 2.29 8.76
N LEU A 14 0.44 1.45 7.84
CA LEU A 14 0.84 0.07 8.16
C LEU A 14 1.99 0.02 9.17
N LYS A 15 2.83 1.07 9.26
CA LYS A 15 3.91 1.14 10.26
C LYS A 15 3.36 1.10 11.70
N ASN A 16 2.11 1.52 11.92
CA ASN A 16 1.44 1.47 13.22
C ASN A 16 1.04 0.04 13.64
N LEU A 17 1.06 -0.93 12.71
CA LEU A 17 0.76 -2.33 13.00
C LEU A 17 1.98 -3.13 13.47
N THR A 18 3.18 -2.54 13.48
CA THR A 18 4.47 -3.25 13.70
C THR A 18 4.63 -3.98 15.05
N ASN A 19 3.79 -3.68 16.05
CA ASN A 19 3.77 -4.38 17.35
C ASN A 19 2.79 -5.56 17.40
N LEU A 20 2.09 -5.84 16.30
CA LEU A 20 1.13 -6.93 16.14
C LEU A 20 1.60 -7.82 15.00
N SER A 21 1.57 -9.14 15.19
CA SER A 21 1.75 -10.06 14.07
C SER A 21 0.47 -10.12 13.25
N VAL A 22 0.57 -9.98 11.93
CA VAL A 22 -0.54 -10.13 10.99
C VAL A 22 -0.53 -11.55 10.43
N GLN A 23 -1.56 -12.33 10.71
CA GLN A 23 -1.66 -13.73 10.27
C GLN A 23 -1.99 -13.86 8.78
N THR A 24 -2.65 -12.86 8.19
CA THR A 24 -3.07 -12.89 6.79
C THR A 24 -3.24 -11.47 6.25
N CYS A 25 -2.76 -11.22 5.04
CA CYS A 25 -3.04 -10.01 4.29
C CYS A 25 -3.90 -10.37 3.06
N VAL A 26 -5.07 -9.74 2.94
CA VAL A 26 -5.93 -9.82 1.75
C VAL A 26 -5.99 -8.42 1.15
N THR A 27 -5.62 -8.29 -0.12
CA THR A 27 -5.54 -6.99 -0.78
C THR A 27 -5.76 -7.09 -2.28
N SER A 28 -6.08 -5.95 -2.90
CA SER A 28 -6.19 -5.75 -4.34
C SER A 28 -5.45 -4.44 -4.67
N PRO A 29 -4.12 -4.47 -4.89
CA PRO A 29 -3.36 -3.26 -5.12
C PRO A 29 -3.82 -2.54 -6.39
N PRO A 30 -3.61 -1.22 -6.52
CA PRO A 30 -3.92 -0.50 -7.74
C PRO A 30 -3.20 -1.11 -8.94
N TYR A 31 -3.88 -1.30 -10.06
CA TYR A 31 -3.27 -1.77 -11.30
C TYR A 31 -2.44 -0.66 -11.95
N TYR A 32 -1.29 -1.02 -12.51
CA TYR A 32 -0.42 -0.10 -13.24
C TYR A 32 -1.14 0.53 -14.44
N GLY A 33 -1.21 1.86 -14.45
CA GLY A 33 -1.78 2.68 -15.53
C GLY A 33 -3.30 2.60 -15.71
N LEU A 34 -4.04 1.91 -14.83
CA LEU A 34 -5.47 1.65 -15.06
C LEU A 34 -6.39 2.81 -14.65
N ARG A 35 -6.12 3.44 -13.50
CA ARG A 35 -7.00 4.45 -12.90
C ARG A 35 -6.20 5.61 -12.37
N ASP A 36 -6.67 6.84 -12.56
CA ASP A 36 -6.19 8.04 -11.92
C ASP A 36 -7.22 8.50 -10.88
N TYR A 37 -6.78 8.70 -9.63
CA TYR A 37 -7.59 9.13 -8.50
C TYR A 37 -7.38 10.62 -8.15
N GLY A 38 -6.67 11.40 -8.99
CA GLY A 38 -6.45 12.84 -8.81
C GLY A 38 -5.44 13.19 -7.72
N GLY A 39 -4.54 12.26 -7.39
CA GLY A 39 -3.53 12.38 -6.33
C GLY A 39 -2.17 11.84 -6.73
N GLU A 40 -1.71 12.21 -7.93
CA GLU A 40 -0.55 11.62 -8.62
C GLU A 40 0.68 11.41 -7.73
N GLU A 41 1.06 12.40 -6.91
CA GLU A 41 2.24 12.30 -6.04
C GLU A 41 2.15 11.19 -4.98
N LYS A 42 0.94 10.84 -4.54
CA LYS A 42 0.71 9.87 -3.45
C LYS A 42 0.05 8.59 -3.94
N GLN A 43 -0.32 8.51 -5.20
CA GLN A 43 -1.01 7.37 -5.75
C GLN A 43 -0.02 6.28 -6.19
N LEU A 44 -0.34 5.02 -5.86
CA LEU A 44 0.29 3.85 -6.48
C LEU A 44 -0.45 3.49 -7.78
N GLY A 45 0.28 3.01 -8.77
CA GLY A 45 -0.25 2.60 -10.08
C GLY A 45 -0.17 3.70 -11.15
N GLN A 46 0.42 4.86 -10.87
CA GLN A 46 0.68 5.94 -11.84
C GLN A 46 2.18 6.27 -11.96
N GLU A 47 3.04 5.36 -11.52
CA GLU A 47 4.49 5.52 -11.61
C GLU A 47 4.98 5.63 -13.06
N ASN A 48 6.10 6.32 -13.26
CA ASN A 48 6.64 6.59 -14.60
C ASN A 48 7.10 5.33 -15.34
N SER A 49 7.32 4.23 -14.60
CA SER A 49 7.69 2.95 -15.19
C SER A 49 7.10 1.76 -14.42
N PRO A 50 6.90 0.61 -15.09
CA PRO A 50 6.50 -0.61 -14.42
C PRO A 50 7.47 -1.03 -13.30
N LYS A 51 8.77 -0.75 -13.48
CA LYS A 51 9.78 -1.06 -12.47
C LYS A 51 9.55 -0.28 -11.18
N GLU A 52 9.32 1.02 -11.28
CA GLU A 52 9.07 1.89 -10.12
C GLU A 52 7.79 1.48 -9.39
N TYR A 53 6.73 1.15 -10.13
CA TYR A 53 5.50 0.60 -9.57
C TYR A 53 5.73 -0.70 -8.78
N ILE A 54 6.47 -1.66 -9.34
CA ILE A 54 6.80 -2.91 -8.65
C ILE A 54 7.68 -2.67 -7.42
N ASP A 55 8.69 -1.81 -7.52
CA ASP A 55 9.56 -1.47 -6.40
C ASP A 55 8.75 -0.83 -5.25
N ASN A 56 7.82 0.07 -5.57
CA ASN A 56 6.91 0.67 -4.59
C ASN A 56 5.98 -0.36 -3.94
N LEU A 57 5.38 -1.26 -4.72
CA LEU A 57 4.53 -2.33 -4.17
C LEU A 57 5.31 -3.26 -3.25
N VAL A 58 6.49 -3.71 -3.65
CA VAL A 58 7.36 -4.57 -2.82
C VAL A 58 7.71 -3.86 -1.52
N ASN A 59 8.00 -2.55 -1.55
CA ASN A 59 8.26 -1.77 -0.34
C ASN A 59 7.05 -1.73 0.60
N VAL A 60 5.82 -1.63 0.09
CA VAL A 60 4.60 -1.73 0.91
C VAL A 60 4.50 -3.11 1.56
N PHE A 61 4.65 -4.19 0.80
CA PHE A 61 4.53 -5.55 1.33
C PHE A 61 5.60 -5.87 2.39
N ARG A 62 6.79 -5.27 2.31
CA ARG A 62 7.84 -5.42 3.34
C ARG A 62 7.49 -4.80 4.70
N ILE A 63 6.51 -3.90 4.76
CA ILE A 63 6.05 -3.31 6.03
C ILE A 63 5.19 -4.32 6.80
N ILE A 64 4.52 -5.23 6.11
CA ILE A 64 3.62 -6.23 6.68
C ILE A 64 4.45 -7.33 7.36
N LYS A 65 4.20 -7.59 8.64
CA LYS A 65 4.93 -8.56 9.48
C LYS A 65 3.98 -9.46 10.25
#